data_AF-A0A379W2I3-F1
#
_entry.id   AF-A0A379W2I3-F1
#
_cell.length_a   1.000
_cell.length_b   1.000
_cell.length_c   1.000
_cell.angle_alpha   90.00
_cell.angle_beta   90.00
_cell.angle_gamma   90.00
#
_symmetry.space_group_name_H-M   'P 1'
#
loop_
_entity.id
_entity.type
_entity.pdbx_description
1 polymer ?
#
loop_
_entity_poly.entity_id
_entity_poly.type
_entity_poly.pdbx_seq_one_letter_code
_entity_poly.pdbx_strand_id
1 'polypeptide(L)'
;MVLIKVPKTLALLEQQLRALRKVVTAQTRIIAGAKARDIHTSTLELFEKVLGPTTTALAWKKARLINCTFSHPQLADAPQTLSWKLEDTGWTIHNHANVFSRTGLDIGARFFMQHLPENLDGEIVDLGCGNGVIGLSLLAKNPQANVVFVDESPMAVDSSRLNVETNLPEAFERCEL
;
A
#
# COMPACT_ATOMS: atom_id res chain seq x y z
N MET A 1 22.81 5.75 -9.75
CA MET A 1 21.73 6.45 -10.48
C MET A 1 20.41 5.79 -10.13
N VAL A 2 19.32 6.55 -9.98
CA VAL A 2 17.98 6.06 -9.65
C VAL A 2 17.01 6.55 -10.73
N LEU A 3 16.24 5.62 -11.30
CA LEU A 3 15.16 5.91 -12.25
C LEU A 3 13.82 5.51 -11.61
N ILE A 4 12.87 6.44 -11.60
CA ILE A 4 11.55 6.24 -10.99
C ILE A 4 10.49 6.42 -12.07
N LYS A 5 9.66 5.40 -12.28
CA LYS A 5 8.38 5.61 -12.93
C LYS A 5 7.41 6.08 -11.86
N VAL A 6 6.90 7.31 -11.96
CA VAL A 6 5.99 7.86 -10.96
C VAL A 6 4.77 6.92 -10.83
N PRO A 7 4.50 6.36 -9.63
CA PRO A 7 3.38 5.45 -9.44
C PRO A 7 2.06 6.21 -9.49
N LYS A 8 0.95 5.48 -9.62
CA LYS A 8 -0.38 6.07 -9.68
C LYS A 8 -0.81 6.74 -8.37
N THR A 9 -0.28 6.29 -7.23
CA THR A 9 -0.66 6.77 -5.90
C THR A 9 0.48 7.55 -5.25
N LEU A 10 0.17 8.69 -4.63
CA LEU A 10 1.16 9.47 -3.89
C LEU A 10 1.69 8.74 -2.66
N ALA A 11 0.86 7.91 -2.01
CA ALA A 11 1.29 7.13 -0.85
C ALA A 11 2.42 6.16 -1.20
N LEU A 12 2.33 5.43 -2.32
CA LEU A 12 3.41 4.56 -2.77
C LEU A 12 4.65 5.37 -3.14
N LEU A 13 4.48 6.51 -3.82
CA LEU A 13 5.61 7.39 -4.12
C LEU A 13 6.31 7.84 -2.82
N GLU A 14 5.56 8.29 -1.81
CA GLU A 14 6.14 8.73 -0.53
C GLU A 14 6.93 7.60 0.15
N GLN A 15 6.36 6.39 0.21
CA GLN A 15 7.03 5.23 0.78
C GLN A 15 8.33 4.92 0.04
N GLN A 16 8.31 4.93 -1.30
CA GLN A 16 9.50 4.68 -2.13
C GLN A 16 10.56 5.77 -1.96
N LEU A 17 10.18 7.05 -1.91
CA LEU A 17 11.12 8.16 -1.69
C LEU A 17 11.72 8.09 -0.29
N ARG A 18 10.95 7.72 0.74
CA ARG A 18 11.46 7.51 2.11
C ARG A 18 12.41 6.31 2.19
N ALA A 19 12.17 5.25 1.41
CA ALA A 19 13.09 4.14 1.30
C ALA A 19 14.40 4.57 0.60
N LEU A 20 14.30 5.28 -0.53
CA LEU A 20 15.45 5.81 -1.26
C LEU A 20 16.28 6.77 -0.42
N ARG A 21 15.64 7.64 0.38
CA ARG A 21 16.29 8.59 1.29
C ARG A 21 17.37 7.93 2.17
N LYS A 22 17.20 6.67 2.53
CA LYS A 22 18.14 5.93 3.40
C LYS A 22 19.44 5.53 2.70
N VAL A 23 19.47 5.54 1.37
CA VAL A 23 20.57 4.97 0.57
C VAL A 23 21.13 5.92 -0.49
N VAL A 24 20.42 6.98 -0.86
CA VAL A 24 20.89 7.95 -1.84
C VAL A 24 21.83 8.99 -1.21
N THR A 25 22.72 9.54 -2.03
CA THR A 25 23.63 10.63 -1.66
C THR A 25 23.43 11.84 -2.58
N ALA A 26 24.07 12.97 -2.27
CA ALA A 26 24.06 14.16 -3.13
C ALA A 26 24.63 13.91 -4.55
N GLN A 27 25.47 12.89 -4.72
CA GLN A 27 26.02 12.47 -6.02
C GLN A 27 25.07 11.54 -6.79
N THR A 28 24.01 11.06 -6.16
CA THR A 28 23.06 10.16 -6.80
C THR A 28 22.20 10.94 -7.78
N ARG A 29 22.30 10.62 -9.08
CA ARG A 29 21.40 11.14 -10.10
C ARG A 29 20.02 10.49 -9.97
N ILE A 30 19.01 11.27 -9.58
CA ILE A 30 17.62 10.82 -9.41
C ILE A 30 16.75 11.43 -10.50
N ILE A 31 16.12 10.56 -11.30
CA ILE A 31 15.25 10.97 -12.41
C ILE A 31 13.92 10.24 -12.27
N ALA A 32 12.82 10.99 -12.20
CA ALA A 32 11.47 10.47 -12.25
C ALA A 32 10.80 10.79 -13.58
N GLY A 33 9.95 9.89 -14.07
CA GLY A 33 9.21 10.08 -15.32
C GLY A 33 7.78 9.58 -15.22
N ALA A 34 6.85 10.33 -15.82
CA ALA A 34 5.45 9.96 -15.96
C ALA A 34 4.87 10.60 -17.24
N LYS A 35 3.60 10.32 -17.54
CA LYS A 35 2.87 11.15 -18.50
C LYS A 35 2.81 12.57 -17.93
N ALA A 36 2.94 13.59 -18.77
CA ALA A 36 3.00 14.98 -18.35
C ALA A 36 1.78 15.39 -17.50
N ARG A 37 0.61 14.80 -17.78
CA ARG A 37 -0.64 15.02 -17.02
C ARG A 37 -0.67 14.35 -15.64
N ASP A 38 0.19 13.36 -15.40
CA ASP A 38 0.26 12.59 -14.15
C ASP A 38 1.34 13.20 -13.20
N ILE A 39 2.05 14.26 -13.63
CA ILE A 39 2.97 15.03 -12.79
C ILE A 39 2.24 16.28 -12.30
N HIS A 40 1.86 16.27 -11.04
CA HIS A 40 1.16 17.35 -10.36
C HIS A 40 2.11 18.12 -9.44
N THR A 41 1.68 19.29 -8.95
CA THR A 41 2.42 20.07 -7.95
C THR A 41 2.72 19.23 -6.70
N SER A 42 1.74 18.44 -6.24
CA SER A 42 1.91 17.51 -5.10
C SER A 42 2.98 16.46 -5.32
N THR A 43 3.24 16.05 -6.56
CA THR A 43 4.35 15.14 -6.89
C THR A 43 5.68 15.83 -6.60
N LEU A 44 5.87 17.06 -7.09
CA LEU A 44 7.11 17.84 -6.90
C LEU A 44 7.33 18.17 -5.42
N GLU A 45 6.29 18.66 -4.75
CA GLU A 45 6.31 18.97 -3.32
C GLU A 45 6.73 17.75 -2.48
N LEU A 46 6.30 16.55 -2.88
CA LEU A 46 6.68 15.31 -2.18
C LEU A 46 8.17 14.96 -2.39
N PHE A 47 8.71 15.15 -3.60
CA PHE A 47 10.16 15.03 -3.83
C PHE A 47 10.94 16.03 -3.00
N GLU A 48 10.50 17.29 -2.96
CA GLU A 48 11.17 18.37 -2.23
C GLU A 48 11.13 18.16 -0.72
N LYS A 49 9.99 17.69 -0.21
CA LYS A 49 9.81 17.31 1.19
C LYS A 49 10.71 16.15 1.60
N VAL A 50 10.81 15.10 0.76
CA VAL A 50 11.44 13.84 1.17
C VAL A 50 12.92 13.75 0.79
N LEU A 51 13.32 14.25 -0.38
CA LEU A 51 14.66 14.11 -0.94
C LEU A 51 15.38 15.44 -1.12
N GLY A 52 14.73 16.44 -1.69
CA GLY A 52 15.34 17.74 -1.98
C GLY A 52 14.85 18.39 -3.28
N PRO A 53 15.45 19.54 -3.65
CA PRO A 53 14.94 20.41 -4.71
C PRO A 53 14.78 19.70 -6.04
N THR A 54 13.73 20.08 -6.79
CA THR A 54 13.42 19.49 -8.09
C THR A 54 13.55 20.49 -9.24
N THR A 55 13.85 19.96 -10.43
CA THR A 55 13.67 20.66 -11.70
C THR A 55 12.89 19.78 -12.66
N THR A 56 12.18 20.37 -13.62
CA THR A 56 11.43 19.61 -14.63
C THR A 56 12.00 19.82 -16.02
N ALA A 57 12.02 18.76 -16.81
CA ALA A 57 12.32 18.84 -18.22
C ALA A 57 11.11 19.35 -19.02
N LEU A 58 11.35 19.76 -20.27
CA LEU A 58 10.29 20.01 -21.24
C LEU A 58 9.49 18.74 -21.50
N ALA A 59 8.20 18.89 -21.80
CA ALA A 59 7.36 17.77 -22.18
C ALA A 59 7.80 17.24 -23.57
N TRP A 60 7.96 15.93 -23.69
CA TRP A 60 8.28 15.26 -24.95
C TRP A 60 7.40 14.03 -25.14
N LYS A 61 6.69 13.95 -26.26
CA LYS A 61 5.73 12.86 -26.57
C LYS A 61 4.78 12.55 -25.40
N LYS A 62 4.21 13.60 -24.79
CA LYS A 62 3.29 13.55 -23.63
C LYS A 62 3.93 12.97 -22.35
N ALA A 63 5.24 12.78 -22.29
CA ALA A 63 5.98 12.46 -21.07
C ALA A 63 6.71 13.69 -20.54
N ARG A 64 6.97 13.72 -19.23
CA ARG A 64 7.78 14.75 -18.58
C ARG A 64 8.65 14.11 -17.52
N LEU A 65 9.85 14.68 -17.34
CA LEU A 65 10.83 14.21 -16.35
C LEU A 65 10.97 15.20 -15.20
N ILE A 66 11.22 14.66 -14.02
CA ILE A 66 11.60 15.37 -12.80
C ILE A 66 13.04 14.96 -12.48
N ASN A 67 13.94 15.93 -12.34
CA ASN A 67 15.26 15.70 -11.78
C ASN A 67 15.23 16.14 -10.32
N CYS A 68 15.75 15.33 -9.42
CA CYS A 68 15.83 15.64 -7.99
C CYS A 68 17.30 15.58 -7.54
N THR A 69 17.73 16.60 -6.79
CA THR A 69 19.02 16.61 -6.12
C THR A 69 18.80 16.31 -4.65
N PHE A 70 19.45 15.27 -4.15
CA PHE A 70 19.33 14.93 -2.73
C PHE A 70 20.04 15.96 -1.86
N SER A 71 19.28 16.62 -0.99
CA SER A 71 19.79 17.62 -0.02
C SER A 71 19.54 17.22 1.43
N HIS A 72 18.96 16.03 1.67
CA HIS A 72 18.62 15.51 2.99
C HIS A 72 17.82 16.52 3.85
N PRO A 73 16.66 17.03 3.36
CA PRO A 73 15.83 17.98 4.11
C PRO A 73 15.35 17.38 5.44
N GLN A 74 15.11 18.19 6.47
CA GLN A 74 14.55 17.68 7.73
C GLN A 74 13.16 17.07 7.48
N LEU A 75 12.96 15.83 7.93
CA LEU A 75 11.73 15.08 7.71
C LEU A 75 11.39 14.27 8.95
N ALA A 76 10.16 14.40 9.44
CA ALA A 76 9.67 13.56 10.52
C ALA A 76 9.47 12.11 10.04
N ASP A 77 9.70 11.16 10.93
CA ASP A 77 9.35 9.77 10.70
C ASP A 77 7.84 9.63 10.53
N ALA A 78 7.45 8.65 9.73
CA ALA A 78 6.06 8.33 9.45
C ALA A 78 5.87 6.81 9.52
N PRO A 79 4.72 6.32 10.01
CA PRO A 79 4.43 4.90 10.05
C PRO A 79 4.37 4.33 8.62
N GLN A 80 4.74 3.05 8.48
CA GLN A 80 4.67 2.35 7.20
C GLN A 80 3.25 2.00 6.77
N THR A 81 2.33 1.91 7.73
CA THR A 81 0.92 1.58 7.52
C THR A 81 0.01 2.73 7.91
N LEU A 82 -1.13 2.82 7.23
CA LEU A 82 -2.28 3.59 7.69
C LEU A 82 -3.29 2.63 8.32
N SER A 83 -3.77 2.97 9.51
CA SER A 83 -4.68 2.11 10.27
C SER A 83 -6.00 2.79 10.57
N TRP A 84 -7.08 2.01 10.55
CA TRP A 84 -8.43 2.43 10.92
C TRP A 84 -9.18 1.27 11.58
N LYS A 85 -10.19 1.59 12.40
CA LYS A 85 -11.04 0.57 13.03
C LYS A 85 -12.10 0.10 12.07
N LEU A 86 -12.32 -1.21 11.99
CA LEU A 86 -13.40 -1.78 11.21
C LEU A 86 -14.70 -1.69 12.01
N GLU A 87 -15.72 -1.05 11.43
CA GLU A 87 -17.04 -0.87 12.03
C GLU A 87 -17.65 -2.22 12.48
N ASP A 88 -18.39 -2.20 13.59
CA ASP A 88 -19.07 -3.38 14.17
C ASP A 88 -18.16 -4.57 14.53
N THR A 89 -16.85 -4.33 14.63
CA THR A 89 -15.86 -5.32 15.06
C THR A 89 -14.91 -4.75 16.11
N GLY A 90 -14.11 -5.62 16.73
CA GLY A 90 -12.96 -5.23 17.57
C GLY A 90 -11.67 -4.97 16.77
N TRP A 91 -11.71 -5.04 15.44
CA TRP A 91 -10.51 -5.12 14.61
C TRP A 91 -9.97 -3.77 14.17
N THR A 92 -8.65 -3.69 14.07
CA THR A 92 -7.91 -2.57 13.48
C THR A 92 -7.24 -3.04 12.19
N ILE A 93 -7.56 -2.40 11.07
CA ILE A 93 -7.05 -2.77 9.75
C ILE A 93 -5.87 -1.87 9.40
N HIS A 94 -4.71 -2.47 9.20
CA HIS A 94 -3.44 -1.88 8.82
C HIS A 94 -3.23 -2.02 7.30
N ASN A 95 -2.82 -0.93 6.66
CA ASN A 95 -2.73 -0.86 5.20
C ASN A 95 -1.40 -0.25 4.74
N HIS A 96 -0.61 -1.01 3.99
CA HIS A 96 0.57 -0.50 3.31
C HIS A 96 0.22 0.51 2.20
N ALA A 97 1.25 1.15 1.66
CA ALA A 97 1.12 2.36 0.84
C ALA A 97 0.39 2.16 -0.50
N ASN A 98 0.45 0.95 -1.08
CA ASN A 98 -0.16 0.63 -2.38
C ASN A 98 -1.43 -0.23 -2.27
N VAL A 99 -1.99 -0.39 -1.07
CA VAL A 99 -3.17 -1.24 -0.87
C VAL A 99 -4.45 -0.53 -1.31
N PHE A 100 -5.35 -1.28 -1.93
CA PHE A 100 -6.66 -0.79 -2.35
C PHE A 100 -7.49 -0.31 -1.14
N SER A 101 -8.24 0.79 -1.31
CA SER A 101 -9.05 1.41 -0.26
C SER A 101 -8.32 1.60 1.09
N ARG A 102 -7.02 1.91 1.07
CA ARG A 102 -6.21 1.95 2.32
C ARG A 102 -6.69 2.90 3.42
N THR A 103 -7.53 3.89 3.10
CA THR A 103 -8.01 4.91 4.03
C THR A 103 -9.29 4.52 4.78
N GLY A 104 -9.95 3.43 4.41
CA GLY A 104 -11.19 2.99 5.04
C GLY A 104 -11.82 1.80 4.34
N LEU A 105 -12.87 1.24 4.94
CA LEU A 105 -13.57 0.11 4.35
C LEU A 105 -14.21 0.49 3.01
N ASP A 106 -13.92 -0.28 1.96
CA ASP A 106 -14.58 -0.15 0.67
C ASP A 106 -16.07 -0.49 0.78
N ILE A 107 -16.93 0.25 0.08
CA ILE A 107 -18.38 0.06 0.14
C ILE A 107 -18.82 -1.28 -0.47
N GLY A 108 -18.09 -1.78 -1.47
CA GLY A 108 -18.33 -3.08 -2.09
C GLY A 108 -17.93 -4.21 -1.15
N ALA A 109 -16.75 -4.11 -0.53
CA ALA A 109 -16.30 -5.05 0.50
C ALA A 109 -17.29 -5.09 1.68
N ARG A 110 -17.75 -3.93 2.15
CA ARG A 110 -18.78 -3.84 3.22
C ARG A 110 -20.05 -4.59 2.86
N PHE A 111 -20.55 -4.42 1.64
CA PHE A 111 -21.75 -5.12 1.17
C PHE A 111 -21.49 -6.63 1.00
N PHE A 112 -20.32 -7.01 0.50
CA PHE A 112 -19.96 -8.41 0.30
C PHE A 112 -19.85 -9.17 1.62
N MET A 113 -19.26 -8.55 2.65
CA MET A 113 -19.14 -9.12 4.00
C MET A 113 -20.48 -9.56 4.60
N GLN A 114 -21.57 -8.85 4.28
CA GLN A 114 -22.93 -9.17 4.75
C GLN A 114 -23.47 -10.49 4.17
N HIS A 115 -22.90 -10.95 3.05
CA HIS A 115 -23.35 -12.12 2.29
C HIS A 115 -22.29 -13.23 2.25
N LEU A 116 -21.24 -13.13 3.09
CA LEU A 116 -20.22 -14.17 3.15
C LEU A 116 -20.83 -15.49 3.62
N PRO A 117 -20.46 -16.62 2.98
CA PRO A 117 -20.89 -17.94 3.41
C PRO A 117 -20.31 -18.27 4.80
N GLU A 118 -21.07 -19.09 5.53
CA GLU A 118 -20.75 -19.56 6.87
C GLU A 118 -20.81 -21.10 6.90
N ASN A 119 -20.17 -21.71 7.90
CA ASN A 119 -20.08 -23.17 8.05
C ASN A 119 -19.39 -23.88 6.86
N LEU A 120 -18.43 -23.22 6.23
CA LEU A 120 -17.54 -23.83 5.25
C LEU A 120 -16.42 -24.61 5.95
N ASP A 121 -15.95 -25.65 5.27
CA ASP A 121 -14.75 -26.43 5.59
C ASP A 121 -13.78 -26.44 4.40
N GLY A 122 -12.60 -27.04 4.60
CA GLY A 122 -11.59 -27.14 3.55
C GLY A 122 -10.87 -25.81 3.30
N GLU A 123 -10.61 -25.51 2.03
CA GLU A 123 -9.83 -24.34 1.60
C GLU A 123 -10.72 -23.29 0.94
N ILE A 124 -10.57 -22.03 1.37
CA ILE A 124 -11.26 -20.87 0.80
C ILE A 124 -10.20 -19.91 0.28
N VAL A 125 -10.43 -19.30 -0.88
CA VAL A 125 -9.49 -18.33 -1.48
C VAL A 125 -10.07 -16.92 -1.44
N ASP A 126 -9.35 -15.99 -0.80
CA ASP A 126 -9.54 -14.55 -0.93
C ASP A 126 -8.69 -14.04 -2.11
N LEU A 127 -9.27 -14.06 -3.30
CA LEU A 127 -8.61 -13.68 -4.55
C LEU A 127 -8.66 -12.16 -4.78
N GLY A 128 -7.50 -11.52 -4.73
CA GLY A 128 -7.37 -10.06 -4.69
C GLY A 128 -7.56 -9.54 -3.27
N CYS A 129 -6.86 -10.14 -2.31
CA CYS A 129 -7.14 -9.96 -0.89
C CYS A 129 -6.97 -8.52 -0.38
N GLY A 130 -6.16 -7.68 -1.04
CA GLY A 130 -6.00 -6.28 -0.68
C GLY A 130 -5.50 -6.10 0.76
N ASN A 131 -6.33 -5.59 1.67
CA ASN A 131 -5.99 -5.50 3.10
C ASN A 131 -6.41 -6.74 3.91
N GLY A 132 -7.01 -7.74 3.28
CA GLY A 132 -7.39 -9.01 3.89
C GLY A 132 -8.68 -8.94 4.69
N VAL A 133 -9.48 -7.87 4.63
CA VAL A 133 -10.71 -7.76 5.42
C VAL A 133 -11.72 -8.87 5.11
N ILE A 134 -11.77 -9.33 3.85
CA ILE A 134 -12.63 -10.43 3.42
C ILE A 134 -12.13 -11.75 3.99
N GLY A 135 -10.86 -12.10 3.75
CA GLY A 135 -10.25 -13.31 4.30
C GLY A 135 -10.26 -13.37 5.83
N LEU A 136 -10.04 -12.25 6.53
CA LEU A 136 -10.17 -12.15 7.98
C LEU A 136 -11.59 -12.46 8.45
N SER A 137 -12.60 -11.95 7.74
CA SER A 137 -14.01 -12.24 8.03
C SER A 137 -14.35 -13.71 7.76
N LEU A 138 -13.80 -14.29 6.69
CA LEU A 138 -13.97 -15.71 6.36
C LEU A 138 -13.34 -16.61 7.44
N LEU A 139 -12.14 -16.29 7.92
CA LEU A 139 -11.48 -17.03 9.00
C LEU A 139 -12.29 -17.03 10.30
N ALA A 140 -12.88 -15.88 10.64
CA ALA A 140 -13.69 -15.73 11.85
C ALA A 140 -15.04 -16.47 11.74
N LYS A 141 -15.68 -16.43 10.57
CA LYS A 141 -16.98 -17.09 10.31
C LYS A 141 -16.89 -18.58 10.05
N ASN A 142 -15.73 -19.08 9.63
CA ASN A 142 -15.53 -20.48 9.23
C ASN A 142 -14.36 -21.09 10.03
N PRO A 143 -14.55 -21.49 11.30
CA PRO A 143 -13.48 -22.01 12.15
C PRO A 143 -12.85 -23.33 11.67
N GLN A 144 -13.54 -24.06 10.78
CA GLN A 144 -13.09 -25.35 10.22
C GLN A 144 -12.41 -25.22 8.85
N ALA A 145 -12.36 -24.02 8.28
CA ALA A 145 -11.74 -23.75 6.99
C ALA A 145 -10.35 -23.11 7.13
N ASN A 146 -9.51 -23.32 6.13
CA ASN A 146 -8.30 -22.54 5.89
C ASN A 146 -8.59 -21.46 4.85
N VAL A 147 -7.90 -20.32 4.95
CA VAL A 147 -8.05 -19.20 4.01
C VAL A 147 -6.72 -18.89 3.35
N VAL A 148 -6.71 -18.95 2.01
CA VAL A 148 -5.58 -18.56 1.17
C VAL A 148 -5.79 -17.12 0.71
N PHE A 149 -4.81 -16.26 0.98
CA PHE A 149 -4.82 -14.84 0.63
C PHE A 149 -3.93 -14.64 -0.60
N VAL A 150 -4.53 -14.22 -1.71
CA VAL A 150 -3.79 -14.05 -2.96
C VAL A 150 -3.93 -12.63 -3.46
N ASP A 151 -2.83 -11.97 -3.77
CA ASP A 151 -2.82 -10.67 -4.44
C ASP A 151 -1.59 -10.54 -5.34
N GLU A 152 -1.70 -9.73 -6.39
CA GLU A 152 -0.53 -9.37 -7.21
C GLU A 152 0.41 -8.44 -6.44
N SER A 153 -0.11 -7.66 -5.51
CA SER A 153 0.66 -6.70 -4.74
C SER A 153 1.26 -7.34 -3.48
N PRO A 154 2.59 -7.38 -3.32
CA PRO A 154 3.21 -7.84 -2.08
C PRO A 154 2.76 -7.02 -0.86
N MET A 155 2.53 -5.71 -1.03
CA MET A 155 2.03 -4.85 0.03
C MET A 155 0.61 -5.23 0.50
N ALA A 156 -0.19 -5.83 -0.38
CA ALA A 156 -1.52 -6.34 -0.03
C ALA A 156 -1.41 -7.64 0.77
N VAL A 157 -0.58 -8.58 0.31
CA VAL A 157 -0.27 -9.81 1.05
C VAL A 157 0.31 -9.49 2.44
N ASP A 158 1.28 -8.58 2.53
CA ASP A 158 1.87 -8.12 3.79
C ASP A 158 0.82 -7.46 4.71
N SER A 159 -0.09 -6.66 4.14
CA SER A 159 -1.17 -6.05 4.93
C SER A 159 -2.16 -7.09 5.43
N SER A 160 -2.49 -8.08 4.61
CA SER A 160 -3.40 -9.17 4.96
C SER A 160 -2.82 -10.02 6.08
N ARG A 161 -1.53 -10.40 5.95
CA ARG A 161 -0.76 -11.08 7.00
C ARG A 161 -0.81 -10.31 8.32
N LEU A 162 -0.42 -9.03 8.29
CA LEU A 162 -0.40 -8.17 9.47
C LEU A 162 -1.80 -8.06 10.12
N ASN A 163 -2.86 -8.00 9.31
CA ASN A 163 -4.22 -7.91 9.82
C ASN A 163 -4.71 -9.20 10.46
N VAL A 164 -4.33 -10.37 9.95
CA VAL A 164 -4.60 -11.63 10.64
C VAL A 164 -3.82 -11.69 11.95
N GLU A 165 -2.51 -11.47 11.91
CA GLU A 165 -1.64 -11.54 13.11
C GLU A 165 -2.11 -10.60 14.23
N THR A 166 -2.61 -9.41 13.87
CA THR A 166 -3.04 -8.41 14.84
C THR A 166 -4.43 -8.68 15.41
N ASN A 167 -5.34 -9.20 14.59
CA ASN A 167 -6.78 -9.22 14.92
C ASN A 167 -7.32 -10.60 15.24
N LEU A 168 -6.68 -11.66 14.72
CA LEU A 168 -7.11 -13.05 14.89
C LEU A 168 -5.87 -13.99 14.93
N PRO A 169 -4.91 -13.75 15.85
CA PRO A 169 -3.64 -14.48 15.89
C PRO A 169 -3.83 -16.01 16.04
N GLU A 170 -4.88 -16.46 16.72
CA GLU A 170 -5.23 -17.87 16.89
C GLU A 170 -5.62 -18.57 15.58
N ALA A 171 -6.02 -17.80 14.55
CA ALA A 171 -6.37 -18.32 13.24
C ALA A 171 -5.20 -18.29 12.25
N PHE A 172 -4.03 -17.77 12.65
CA PHE A 172 -2.91 -17.56 11.74
C PHE A 172 -2.40 -18.87 11.11
N GLU A 173 -2.40 -19.97 11.85
CA GLU A 173 -2.03 -21.31 11.33
C GLU A 173 -2.97 -21.82 10.23
N ARG A 174 -4.18 -21.23 10.11
CA ARG A 174 -5.15 -21.54 9.05
C ARG A 174 -5.03 -20.59 7.85
N CYS A 175 -3.99 -19.78 7.81
CA CYS A 175 -3.76 -18.78 6.77
C CYS A 175 -2.61 -19.20 5.85
N GLU A 176 -2.83 -19.14 4.55
CA GLU A 176 -1.78 -19.27 3.54
C GLU A 176 -1.64 -17.93 2.80
N LEU A 177 -0.41 -17.41 2.71
CA LEU A 177 -0.06 -16.05 2.27
C LEU A 177 1.17 -16.07 1.36
#